data_AF-A0AA96WR08-F1
#
_entry.id   AF-A0AA96WR08-F1
#
_cell.length_a   1.000
_cell.length_b   1.000
_cell.length_c   1.000
_cell.angle_alpha   90.00
_cell.angle_beta   90.00
_cell.angle_gamma   90.00
#
_symmetry.space_group_name_H-M   'P 1'
#
loop_
_entity.id
_entity.type
_entity.pdbx_description
1 polymer ?
#
loop_
_entity_poly.entity_id
_entity_poly.type
_entity_poly.pdbx_seq_one_letter_code
_entity_poly.pdbx_strand_id
1 'polypeptide(L)'
;MFEILKHYRTGMAAYDRCHLPTIRSQWSAFMAELKEFIAEPSLDEASDVLHSFGRLVWKLTGIPLQWLAYPTVRKHGERFAETGCIRSRRNCKGRCCDRDY
;
A
#
# COMPACT_ATOMS: atom_id res chain seq x y z
N MET A 1 16.88 6.00 2.78
CA MET A 1 15.99 5.22 3.68
C MET A 1 14.94 6.10 4.35
N PHE A 2 15.31 7.19 5.04
CA PHE A 2 14.34 8.13 5.65
C PHE A 2 13.36 8.76 4.64
N GLU A 3 13.84 9.22 3.49
CA GLU A 3 12.98 9.82 2.45
C GLU A 3 11.96 8.82 1.89
N ILE A 4 12.35 7.57 1.64
CA ILE A 4 11.43 6.52 1.18
C ILE A 4 10.30 6.26 2.19
N LEU A 5 10.62 6.22 3.48
CA LEU A 5 9.61 6.05 4.53
C LEU A 5 8.68 7.26 4.61
N LYS A 6 9.20 8.48 4.39
CA LYS A 6 8.40 9.69 4.30
C LYS A 6 7.46 9.64 3.10
N HIS A 7 7.96 9.36 1.90
CA HIS A 7 7.13 9.21 0.70
C HIS A 7 6.07 8.12 0.86
N TYR A 8 6.43 6.97 1.44
CA TYR A 8 5.49 5.92 1.75
C TYR A 8 4.38 6.42 2.68
N ARG A 9 4.71 7.05 3.81
CA ARG A 9 3.72 7.56 4.76
C ARG A 9 2.80 8.61 4.13
N THR A 10 3.37 9.58 3.41
CA THR A 10 2.59 10.61 2.70
C THR A 10 1.68 9.98 1.65
N GLY A 11 2.19 9.04 0.88
CA GLY A 11 1.43 8.34 -0.14
C GLY A 11 0.30 7.48 0.44
N MET A 12 0.54 6.78 1.55
CA MET A 12 -0.52 6.05 2.27
C MET A 12 -1.59 7.00 2.80
N ALA A 13 -1.21 8.16 3.34
CA ALA A 13 -2.16 9.17 3.81
C ALA A 13 -2.99 9.77 2.66
N ALA A 14 -2.35 10.10 1.53
CA ALA A 14 -3.05 10.55 0.33
C ALA A 14 -4.03 9.48 -0.19
N TYR A 15 -3.59 8.23 -0.25
CA TYR A 15 -4.42 7.11 -0.67
C TYR A 15 -5.62 6.89 0.27
N ASP A 16 -5.42 6.96 1.59
CA ASP A 16 -6.48 6.75 2.59
C ASP A 16 -7.50 7.90 2.64
N ARG A 17 -7.10 9.13 2.24
CA ARG A 17 -8.05 10.26 2.03
C ARG A 17 -9.00 9.98 0.87
N CYS A 18 -8.52 9.33 -0.18
CA CYS A 18 -9.34 8.89 -1.31
C CYS A 18 -10.15 7.62 -1.04
N HIS A 19 -9.55 6.68 -0.31
CA HIS A 19 -10.08 5.34 -0.10
C HIS A 19 -10.13 5.09 1.39
N LEU A 20 -11.26 5.42 2.02
CA LEU A 20 -11.43 5.32 3.46
C LEU A 20 -10.96 3.93 3.96
N PRO A 21 -9.99 3.87 4.89
CA PRO A 21 -9.37 2.63 5.34
C PRO A 21 -10.25 1.91 6.39
N THR A 22 -11.44 1.51 5.96
CA THR A 22 -12.37 0.66 6.73
C THR A 22 -11.88 -0.78 6.77
N ILE A 23 -12.37 -1.58 7.73
CA ILE A 23 -12.05 -3.02 7.79
C ILE A 23 -12.41 -3.71 6.47
N ARG A 24 -13.57 -3.38 5.89
CA ARG A 24 -14.03 -3.96 4.62
C ARG A 24 -13.09 -3.62 3.45
N SER A 25 -12.62 -2.38 3.35
CA SER A 25 -11.70 -1.98 2.27
C SER A 25 -10.30 -2.57 2.46
N GLN A 26 -9.81 -2.69 3.70
CA GLN A 26 -8.53 -3.39 3.97
C GLN A 26 -8.63 -4.89 3.68
N TRP A 27 -9.74 -5.55 4.06
CA TRP A 27 -9.99 -6.95 3.71
C TRP A 27 -10.04 -7.15 2.20
N SER A 28 -10.74 -6.28 1.47
CA SER A 28 -10.80 -6.34 0.02
C SER A 28 -9.43 -6.14 -0.63
N ALA A 29 -8.57 -5.27 -0.07
CA ALA A 29 -7.21 -5.07 -0.56
C ALA A 29 -6.37 -6.33 -0.32
N PHE A 30 -6.41 -6.90 0.89
CA PHE A 30 -5.73 -8.16 1.21
C PHE A 30 -6.14 -9.31 0.27
N MET A 31 -7.44 -9.49 0.04
CA MET A 31 -7.93 -10.51 -0.88
C MET A 31 -7.55 -10.26 -2.34
N ALA A 32 -7.30 -9.02 -2.73
CA ALA A 32 -6.81 -8.69 -4.07
C ALA A 32 -5.34 -9.09 -4.24
N GLU A 33 -4.47 -8.67 -3.32
CA GLU A 33 -3.04 -9.04 -3.34
C GLU A 33 -2.87 -10.57 -3.19
N LEU A 34 -3.72 -11.24 -2.40
CA LEU A 34 -3.72 -12.70 -2.29
C LEU A 34 -4.09 -13.38 -3.61
N LYS A 35 -5.02 -12.82 -4.38
CA LYS A 35 -5.34 -13.32 -5.72
C LYS A 35 -4.20 -13.09 -6.71
N GLU A 36 -3.53 -11.94 -6.65
CA GLU A 36 -2.34 -11.64 -7.45
C GLU A 36 -1.23 -12.66 -7.15
N PHE A 37 -0.95 -12.93 -5.86
CA PHE A 37 0.00 -13.97 -5.45
C PHE A 37 -0.39 -15.40 -5.90
N ILE A 38 -1.67 -15.78 -5.81
CA ILE A 38 -2.12 -17.11 -6.27
C ILE A 38 -1.99 -17.24 -7.79
N ALA A 39 -2.25 -16.18 -8.54
CA ALA A 39 -2.15 -16.18 -10.00
C ALA A 39 -0.70 -16.19 -10.48
N GLU A 40 0.18 -15.41 -9.83
CA GLU A 40 1.59 -15.29 -10.18
C GLU A 40 2.47 -15.23 -8.90
N PRO A 41 2.80 -16.39 -8.31
CA PRO A 41 3.54 -16.43 -7.07
C PRO A 41 4.95 -15.83 -7.23
N SER A 42 5.22 -14.75 -6.49
CA SER A 42 6.53 -14.11 -6.47
C SER A 42 6.84 -13.50 -5.09
N LEU A 43 8.11 -13.15 -4.84
CA LEU A 43 8.51 -12.47 -3.61
C LEU A 43 7.87 -11.08 -3.48
N ASP A 44 7.64 -10.40 -4.60
CA ASP A 44 6.99 -9.08 -4.61
C ASP A 44 5.51 -9.20 -4.23
N GLU A 45 4.81 -10.19 -4.78
CA GLU A 45 3.41 -10.46 -4.45
C GLU A 45 3.25 -10.99 -3.02
N ALA A 46 4.18 -11.83 -2.53
CA ALA A 46 4.20 -12.27 -1.14
C ALA A 46 4.39 -11.09 -0.16
N SER A 47 5.24 -10.12 -0.52
CA SER A 47 5.40 -8.90 0.25
C SER A 47 4.12 -8.05 0.23
N ASP A 48 3.40 -7.96 -0.89
CA ASP A 48 2.14 -7.20 -0.99
C ASP A 48 1.01 -7.84 -0.17
N VAL A 49 0.97 -9.17 -0.12
CA VAL A 49 0.10 -9.93 0.80
C VAL A 49 0.45 -9.63 2.25
N LEU A 50 1.73 -9.72 2.64
CA LEU A 50 2.17 -9.41 4.02
C LEU A 50 1.84 -7.96 4.40
N HIS A 51 2.04 -7.02 3.47
CA HIS A 51 1.76 -5.61 3.67
C HIS A 51 0.27 -5.33 3.90
N SER A 52 -0.58 -5.80 2.98
CA SER A 52 -2.02 -5.61 3.03
C SER A 52 -2.66 -6.33 4.22
N PHE A 53 -2.19 -7.53 4.56
CA PHE A 53 -2.56 -8.22 5.79
C PHE A 53 -2.14 -7.42 7.04
N GLY A 54 -0.91 -6.91 7.07
CA GLY A 54 -0.41 -6.10 8.17
C GLY A 54 -1.25 -4.84 8.41
N ARG A 55 -1.73 -4.19 7.35
CA ARG A 55 -2.65 -3.04 7.45
C ARG A 55 -4.01 -3.43 8.03
N LEU A 56 -4.54 -4.59 7.66
CA LEU A 56 -5.76 -5.12 8.25
C LEU A 56 -5.58 -5.40 9.75
N VAL A 57 -4.47 -6.05 10.13
CA VAL A 57 -4.14 -6.31 11.54
C VAL A 57 -4.02 -5.01 12.33
N TRP A 58 -3.30 -4.00 11.82
CA TRP A 58 -3.22 -2.67 12.44
C TRP A 58 -4.60 -2.08 12.72
N LYS A 59 -5.55 -2.24 11.79
CA LYS A 59 -6.90 -1.68 11.98
C LYS A 59 -7.67 -2.38 13.09
N LEU A 60 -7.38 -3.64 13.36
CA LEU A 60 -8.02 -4.44 14.40
C LEU A 60 -7.34 -4.33 15.76
N THR A 61 -6.01 -4.20 15.79
CA THR A 61 -5.20 -4.34 17.02
C THR A 61 -4.32 -3.14 17.35
N GLY A 62 -4.10 -2.22 16.41
CA GLY A 62 -3.13 -1.13 16.54
C GLY A 62 -1.67 -1.54 16.37
N ILE A 63 -1.37 -2.81 16.03
CA ILE A 63 0.01 -3.32 15.85
C ILE A 63 0.42 -3.23 14.36
N PRO A 64 1.48 -2.48 14.00
CA PRO A 64 1.75 -2.14 12.60
C PRO A 64 2.59 -3.21 11.88
N LEU A 65 2.02 -4.38 11.64
CA LEU A 65 2.75 -5.47 10.98
C LEU A 65 3.10 -5.17 9.51
N GLN A 66 2.49 -4.16 8.89
CA GLN A 66 2.80 -3.75 7.51
C GLN A 66 4.27 -3.30 7.33
N TRP A 67 4.97 -2.92 8.40
CA TRP A 67 6.39 -2.54 8.32
C TRP A 67 7.33 -3.72 8.09
N LEU A 68 6.88 -4.94 8.37
CA LEU A 68 7.64 -6.16 8.08
C LEU A 68 7.75 -6.40 6.56
N ALA A 69 6.79 -5.89 5.78
CA ALA A 69 6.80 -5.91 4.32
C ALA A 69 7.63 -4.76 3.72
N TYR A 70 8.91 -4.67 4.10
CA TYR A 70 9.81 -3.60 3.63
C TYR A 70 9.88 -3.48 2.09
N PRO A 71 9.91 -4.57 1.30
CA PRO A 71 9.88 -4.46 -0.17
C PRO A 71 8.67 -3.69 -0.69
N THR A 72 7.47 -3.97 -0.18
CA THR A 72 6.24 -3.24 -0.55
C THR A 72 6.27 -1.80 -0.07
N VAL A 73 6.72 -1.56 1.16
CA VAL A 73 6.89 -0.20 1.71
C VAL A 73 7.81 0.63 0.81
N ARG A 74 8.96 0.07 0.42
CA ARG A 74 9.90 0.72 -0.50
C ARG A 74 9.25 0.96 -1.86
N LYS A 75 8.66 -0.08 -2.46
CA LYS A 75 7.98 -0.03 -3.76
C LYS A 75 6.90 1.07 -3.81
N HIS A 76 6.09 1.20 -2.76
CA HIS A 76 5.07 2.23 -2.67
C HIS A 76 5.66 3.64 -2.46
N GLY A 77 6.72 3.76 -1.65
CA GLY A 77 7.44 5.02 -1.46
C GLY A 77 8.08 5.53 -2.76
N GLU A 78 8.73 4.65 -3.52
CA GLU A 78 9.32 4.95 -4.83
C GLU A 78 8.24 5.37 -5.83
N ARG A 79 7.16 4.61 -5.97
CA ARG A 79 6.03 4.97 -6.86
C ARG A 79 5.44 6.34 -6.52
N PHE A 80 5.28 6.63 -5.22
CA PHE A 80 4.76 7.92 -4.79
C PHE A 80 5.72 9.07 -5.10
N ALA A 81 7.03 8.87 -4.88
CA ALA A 81 8.05 9.87 -5.23
C ALA A 81 8.08 10.16 -6.74
N GLU A 82 7.90 9.15 -7.59
CA GLU A 82 7.94 9.30 -9.05
C GLU A 82 6.65 9.87 -9.65
N THR A 83 5.50 9.45 -9.12
CA THR A 83 4.20 9.65 -9.79
C THR A 83 3.16 10.38 -8.96
N GLY A 84 3.42 10.60 -7.68
CA GLY A 84 2.44 11.13 -6.72
C GLY A 84 1.40 10.08 -6.29
N CYS A 85 1.57 8.80 -6.66
CA CYS A 85 0.63 7.73 -6.33
C CYS A 85 1.33 6.46 -5.87
N ILE A 86 0.82 5.81 -4.81
CA ILE A 86 1.39 4.55 -4.28
C ILE A 86 1.05 3.32 -5.14
N ARG A 87 -0.06 3.37 -5.88
CA ARG A 87 -0.50 2.28 -6.75
C ARG A 87 0.26 2.34 -8.08
N SER A 88 0.25 1.23 -8.81
CA SER A 88 0.81 1.19 -10.17
C SER A 88 0.09 2.20 -11.07
N ARG A 89 0.75 2.66 -12.15
CA ARG A 89 0.14 3.60 -13.12
C ARG A 89 -1.22 3.12 -13.65
N ARG A 90 -1.37 1.81 -13.86
CA ARG A 90 -2.63 1.18 -14.33
C ARG A 90 -3.75 1.23 -13.29
N ASN A 91 -3.40 1.18 -12.01
CA ASN A 91 -4.34 1.10 -10.88
C ASN A 91 -4.52 2.44 -10.16
N CYS A 92 -3.80 3.47 -10.56
CA CYS A 92 -3.99 4.80 -10.00
C CYS A 92 -5.16 5.50 -10.70
N LYS A 93 -6.33 5.53 -10.04
CA LYS A 93 -7.56 6.16 -10.53
C LYS A 93 -7.91 7.39 -9.71
N GLY A 94 -8.21 8.51 -10.36
CA GLY A 94 -8.79 9.72 -9.73
C GLY A 94 -7.79 10.65 -9.03
N ARG A 95 -8.29 11.51 -8.13
CA ARG A 95 -7.56 12.58 -7.39
C ARG A 95 -6.59 12.07 -6.30
N CYS A 96 -6.20 10.81 -6.38
CA CYS A 96 -5.33 10.15 -5.39
C CYS A 96 -3.85 10.26 -5.76
N CYS A 97 -3.57 10.83 -6.93
CA CYS A 97 -2.30 11.42 -7.29
C CYS A 97 -2.27 12.84 -6.75
N ASP A 98 -1.58 13.09 -5.64
CA ASP A 98 -1.22 14.47 -5.29
C ASP A 98 0.05 14.81 -6.05
N ARG A 99 -0.06 15.71 -7.04
CA ARG A 99 1.08 16.51 -7.53
C ARG A 99 1.05 17.96 -7.01
N ASP A 100 0.08 18.31 -6.15
CA ASP A 100 -0.18 19.69 -5.70
C ASP A 100 -0.03 19.87 -4.18
N TYR A 101 1.13 19.51 -3.61
CA TYR A 101 1.60 19.97 -2.29
C TYR A 101 3.07 20.37 -2.35
#